data_AF-A0A176FGQ9-F1
#
_entry.id   AF-A0A176FGQ9-F1
#
_cell.length_a   1.000
_cell.length_b   1.000
_cell.length_c   1.000
_cell.angle_alpha   90.00
_cell.angle_beta   90.00
_cell.angle_gamma   90.00
#
_symmetry.space_group_name_H-M   'P 1'
#
loop_
_entity.id
_entity.type
_entity.pdbx_description
1 polymer ?
#
loop_
_entity_poly.entity_id
_entity_poly.type
_entity_poly.pdbx_seq_one_letter_code
_entity_poly.pdbx_strand_id
1 'polypeptide(L)' 'MVSRGYEKFVEYGQVSQPALQMFSSCVARNRQFVDLYLVSNSGRILQSRQWVGPTLGFATFQMLR' A
#
# COMPACT_ATOMS: atom_id res chain seq x y z
N MET A 1 9.55 -3.23 9.48
CA MET A 1 10.10 -4.23 8.53
C MET A 1 9.32 -4.13 7.24
N VAL A 2 9.98 -4.17 6.08
CA VAL A 2 9.30 -4.19 4.77
C VAL A 2 9.33 -5.62 4.21
N SER A 3 8.20 -6.10 3.71
CA SER A 3 8.09 -7.41 3.07
C SER A 3 7.40 -7.34 1.71
N ARG A 4 7.81 -8.24 0.81
CA ARG A 4 7.27 -8.39 -0.53
C ARG A 4 6.09 -9.37 -0.52
N GLY A 5 4.98 -9.00 -1.16
CA GLY A 5 3.85 -9.86 -1.45
C GLY A 5 3.90 -10.44 -2.85
N TYR A 6 2.73 -10.67 -3.44
CA TYR A 6 2.59 -11.12 -4.83
C TYR A 6 2.26 -9.96 -5.77
N GLU A 7 2.39 -10.20 -7.06
CA GLU A 7 1.94 -9.28 -8.10
C GLU A 7 0.43 -9.38 -8.28
N LYS A 8 -0.23 -8.24 -8.43
CA LYS A 8 -1.65 -8.17 -8.76
C LYS A 8 -1.93 -7.05 -9.75
N PHE A 9 -3.02 -7.18 -10.49
CA PHE A 9 -3.53 -6.05 -11.27
C PHE A 9 -4.21 -5.04 -10.35
N VAL A 10 -3.99 -3.77 -10.64
CA VAL A 10 -4.62 -2.63 -9.99
C VAL A 10 -5.43 -1.88 -11.03
N GLU A 11 -6.70 -1.71 -10.71
CA GLU A 11 -7.64 -0.95 -11.53
C GLU A 11 -7.78 0.45 -10.95
N TYR A 12 -7.53 1.46 -11.79
CA TYR A 12 -7.76 2.86 -11.44
C TYR A 12 -8.22 3.62 -12.69
N GLY A 13 -9.47 4.10 -12.63
CA GLY A 13 -10.14 4.65 -13.81
C GLY A 13 -10.35 3.56 -14.88
N GLN A 14 -9.88 3.82 -16.10
CA GLN A 14 -9.94 2.88 -17.23
C GLN A 14 -8.62 2.10 -17.43
N VAL A 15 -7.64 2.27 -16.53
CA VAL A 15 -6.34 1.63 -16.62
C VAL A 15 -6.29 0.42 -15.69
N SER A 16 -5.84 -0.71 -16.22
CA SER A 16 -5.45 -1.89 -15.46
C SER A 16 -3.97 -2.13 -15.67
N GLN A 17 -3.19 -2.14 -14.58
CA GLN A 17 -1.75 -2.35 -14.66
C GLN A 17 -1.25 -3.30 -13.55
N PRO A 18 -0.19 -4.08 -13.80
CA PRO A 18 0.42 -4.92 -12.77
C PRO A 18 1.10 -4.05 -11.71
N ALA A 19 0.98 -4.49 -10.45
CA ALA A 19 1.62 -3.89 -9.31
C ALA A 19 2.12 -4.97 -8.34
N LEU A 20 3.30 -4.75 -7.79
CA LEU A 20 3.84 -5.57 -6.71
C LEU A 20 3.28 -5.08 -5.36
N GLN A 21 2.74 -6.01 -4.57
CA GLN A 21 2.39 -5.72 -3.18
C GLN A 21 3.65 -5.57 -2.33
N MET A 22 3.71 -4.47 -1.59
CA MET A 22 4.75 -4.20 -0.60
C MET A 22 4.08 -3.88 0.73
N PHE A 23 4.50 -4.54 1.80
CA PHE A 23 3.96 -4.35 3.14
C PHE A 23 5.00 -3.68 4.03
N SER A 24 4.56 -2.74 4.87
CA SER A 24 5.40 -2.19 5.95
C SER A 24 4.78 -2.53 7.29
N SER A 25 5.43 -3.42 8.04
CA SER A 25 5.07 -3.76 9.42
C SER A 25 5.68 -2.72 10.37
N CYS A 26 4.78 -2.05 11.10
CA CYS A 26 5.07 -0.96 12.02
C CYS A 26 4.63 -1.33 13.44
N VAL A 27 5.40 -0.91 14.44
CA VAL A 27 5.10 -1.17 15.85
C VAL A 27 5.15 0.15 16.62
N ALA A 28 4.10 0.46 17.38
CA ALA A 28 4.07 1.61 18.27
C ALA A 28 3.20 1.33 19.51
N ARG A 29 3.73 1.63 20.71
CA ARG A 29 3.00 1.57 22.00
C ARG A 29 2.16 0.29 22.16
N ASN A 30 2.78 -0.89 22.01
CA ASN A 30 2.15 -2.22 22.06
C ASN A 30 1.12 -2.53 20.97
N ARG A 31 1.08 -1.78 19.86
CA ARG A 31 0.26 -2.10 18.70
C ARG A 31 1.13 -2.37 17.49
N GLN A 32 0.75 -3.39 16.73
CA GLN A 32 1.31 -3.68 15.42
C GLN A 32 0.28 -3.31 14.35
N PHE A 33 0.74 -2.65 13.30
CA PHE A 33 -0.07 -2.28 12.15
C PHE A 33 0.73 -2.46 10.88
N VAL A 34 0.03 -2.69 9.78
CA VAL A 34 0.63 -2.99 8.48
C VAL A 34 0.08 -2.05 7.42
N ASP A 35 0.98 -1.27 6.84
CA ASP A 35 0.72 -0.50 5.64
C ASP A 35 0.87 -1.39 4.41
N LEU A 36 0.09 -1.09 3.37
CA LEU A 36 0.14 -1.75 2.08
C LEU A 36 0.42 -0.71 1.00
N TYR A 37 1.32 -1.04 0.09
CA TYR A 37 1.64 -0.25 -1.10
C TYR A 37 1.55 -1.15 -2.33
N LEU A 38 0.92 -0.65 -3.39
CA LEU A 38 0.89 -1.29 -4.70
C LEU A 38 1.84 -0.53 -5.62
N VAL A 39 2.96 -1.15 -5.95
CA VAL A 39 4.09 -0.50 -6.62
C VAL A 39 4.19 -0.99 -8.07
N SER A 40 4.21 -0.08 -9.03
CA SER A 40 4.41 -0.41 -10.46
C SER A 40 5.81 -0.96 -10.72
N ASN A 41 6.02 -1.55 -11.90
CA ASN A 41 7.35 -1.97 -12.35
C ASN A 41 8.36 -0.82 -12.45
N SER A 42 7.90 0.43 -12.56
CA SER A 42 8.74 1.64 -12.55
C SER A 42 9.02 2.18 -11.14
N GLY A 43 8.56 1.49 -10.09
CA GLY A 43 8.74 1.91 -8.69
C GLY A 43 7.74 2.97 -8.21
N ARG A 44 6.72 3.31 -9.01
CA ARG A 44 5.69 4.29 -8.62
C ARG A 44 4.64 3.63 -7.73
N ILE A 45 4.19 4.32 -6.69
CA ILE A 45 3.06 3.88 -5.86
C ILE A 45 1.76 4.24 -6.59
N LEU A 46 0.95 3.22 -6.88
CA LEU A 46 -0.31 3.34 -7.60
C LEU A 46 -1.49 3.46 -6.64
N GLN A 47 -1.42 2.70 -5.55
CA GLN A 47 -2.31 2.78 -4.41
C GLN A 47 -1.51 2.55 -3.13
N SER A 48 -1.95 3.16 -2.03
CA SER A 48 -1.47 2.83 -0.70
C SER A 48 -2.62 2.80 0.30
N ARG A 49 -2.43 1.98 1.35
CA ARG A 49 -3.24 2.00 2.56
C ARG A 49 -2.28 2.16 3.73
N GLN A 50 -2.34 3.30 4.40
CA GLN A 50 -1.39 3.66 5.45
C GLN A 50 -2.12 4.05 6.73
N TRP A 51 -1.64 3.58 7.87
CA TRP A 51 -2.17 4.01 9.16
C TRP A 51 -1.81 5.47 9.43
N VAL A 52 -2.82 6.30 9.71
CA VAL A 52 -2.63 7.72 10.07
C VAL A 52 -2.04 7.84 11.47
N GLY A 53 -2.34 6.86 12.33
CA GLY A 53 -1.74 6.68 13.63
C GLY A 53 -2.27 5.42 14.30
N PRO A 54 -1.65 4.96 15.41
CA PRO A 54 -1.96 3.66 16.01
C PRO A 54 -3.41 3.48 16.51
N THR A 55 -4.18 4.56 16.62
CA THR A 55 -5.57 4.60 17.08
C THR A 55 -6.51 5.31 16.10
N LEU A 56 -5.98 5.92 15.03
CA LEU A 56 -6.75 6.82 14.15
C LEU A 56 -7.29 6.12 12.89
N GLY A 57 -6.95 4.85 12.69
CA GLY A 57 -7.31 4.10 11.49
C GLY A 57 -6.33 4.32 10.34
N PHE A 58 -6.79 4.00 9.12
CA PHE A 58 -5.98 4.10 7.91
C PHE A 58 -6.59 5.03 6.88
N ALA A 59 -5.74 5.64 6.08
CA ALA A 59 -6.10 6.35 4.86
C ALA A 59 -5.76 5.47 3.66
N THR A 60 -6.60 5.53 2.62
CA THR A 60 -6.34 4.92 1.33
C THR A 60 -6.08 6.02 0.31
N PHE A 61 -4.96 5.93 -0.39
CA PHE A 61 -4.61 6.81 -1.50
C PHE A 61 -4.63 6.02 -2.80
N GLN A 62 -5.17 6.63 -3.85
CA GLN A 62 -5.20 6.05 -5.19
C GLN A 62 -4.81 7.13 -6.20
N MET A 63 -3.82 6.83 -7.03
CA MET A 63 -3.51 7.64 -8.19
C MET A 63 -4.61 7.47 -9.24
N LEU A 64 -5.14 8.58 -9.78
CA LEU A 64 -6.23 8.56 -10.76
C LEU A 64 -5.75 8.72 -12.20
N ARG A 65 -4.64 9.45 -12.42
CA ARG A 65 -3.95 9.66 -13.70
C ARG A 65 -2.67 10.44 -13.49
#